data_AF-A0A327TT18-F1
#
_entry.id   AF-A0A327TT18-F1
#
_cell.length_a   1.000
_cell.length_b   1.000
_cell.length_c   1.000
_cell.angle_alpha   90.00
_cell.angle_beta   90.00
_cell.angle_gamma   90.00
#
_symmetry.space_group_name_H-M   'P 1'
#
loop_
_entity.id
_entity.type
_entity.pdbx_description
1 polymer ?
#
loop_
_entity_poly.entity_id
_entity_poly.type
_entity_poly.pdbx_seq_one_letter_code
_entity_poly.pdbx_strand_id
1 'polypeptide(L)'
;MAAGKRKSNAAGSTNTARADVLRVLGVLKVATADQVQRIALPHLSHRHTEKPTPAKRKTARTATHTAALADLRTHRLVTTGGSTTTGEALRHLTLKGLEAAATELQRPLSEMGATARGAGAAGASHPMAVNETVIALLRPKPDLAKLATDPPAVRAAAQAVVDAPGGVGSIGSYWTEVPLPVAGSWSTPGRGGAQADIVLNAPQDGVPLLFVEVDNCHETAEELADKLEKYARFFRRQVKDTEGKAQPMWRTRWT
;
A
#
# COMPACT_ATOMS: atom_id res chain seq x y z
N MET A 1 -7.21 24.84 -17.89
CA MET A 1 -6.94 23.39 -17.86
C MET A 1 -6.00 23.04 -19.00
N ALA A 2 -4.75 22.69 -18.68
CA ALA A 2 -3.78 22.21 -19.65
C ALA A 2 -3.38 20.79 -19.24
N ALA A 3 -3.81 19.80 -20.01
CA ALA A 3 -3.33 18.43 -19.88
C ALA A 3 -1.82 18.43 -20.18
N GLY A 4 -1.00 18.40 -19.12
CA GLY A 4 0.45 18.36 -19.26
C GLY A 4 0.87 17.17 -20.12
N LYS A 5 1.54 17.44 -21.26
CA LYS A 5 2.12 16.43 -22.16
C LYS A 5 2.85 15.37 -21.33
N ARG A 6 2.51 14.09 -21.54
CA ARG A 6 3.25 12.94 -20.99
C ARG A 6 4.68 13.00 -21.51
N LYS A 7 5.60 13.56 -20.72
CA LYS A 7 7.05 13.43 -20.99
C LYS A 7 7.48 12.07 -20.47
N SER A 8 7.78 11.15 -21.38
CA SER A 8 8.63 10.00 -21.06
C SER A 8 10.04 10.54 -20.82
N ASN A 9 10.57 10.37 -19.61
CA ASN A 9 12.01 10.60 -19.41
C ASN A 9 12.78 9.51 -20.15
N ALA A 10 14.00 9.80 -20.62
CA ALA A 10 14.83 8.87 -21.40
C ALA A 10 15.05 7.49 -20.72
N ALA A 11 14.85 7.41 -19.41
CA ALA A 11 14.93 6.19 -18.60
C ALA A 11 13.63 5.37 -18.52
N GLY A 12 12.53 5.78 -19.15
CA GLY A 12 11.24 5.07 -19.12
C GLY A 12 10.27 5.45 -17.99
N SER A 13 10.62 6.46 -17.16
CA SER A 13 9.73 7.05 -16.16
C SER A 13 8.64 7.91 -16.81
N THR A 14 7.41 7.82 -16.31
CA THR A 14 6.25 8.61 -16.77
C THR A 14 5.54 9.24 -15.58
N ASN A 15 4.75 10.30 -15.82
CA ASN A 15 3.94 10.94 -14.76
C ASN A 15 3.02 9.92 -14.07
N THR A 16 2.39 9.03 -14.83
CA THR A 16 1.52 7.98 -14.30
C THR A 16 2.29 7.03 -13.39
N ALA A 17 3.44 6.52 -13.84
CA ALA A 17 4.24 5.60 -13.03
C ALA A 17 4.78 6.26 -11.74
N ARG A 18 5.08 7.56 -11.77
CA ARG A 18 5.45 8.30 -10.56
C ARG A 18 4.27 8.47 -9.61
N ALA A 19 3.09 8.80 -10.12
CA ALA A 19 1.88 8.90 -9.31
C ALA A 19 1.53 7.53 -8.68
N ASP A 20 1.69 6.45 -9.43
CA ASP A 20 1.49 5.08 -8.94
C ASP A 20 2.41 4.76 -7.75
N VAL A 21 3.71 5.08 -7.86
CA VAL A 21 4.67 4.94 -6.75
C VAL A 21 4.24 5.76 -5.53
N LEU A 22 3.84 7.02 -5.73
CA LEU A 22 3.42 7.90 -4.63
C LEU A 22 2.18 7.36 -3.92
N ARG A 23 1.16 6.92 -4.65
CA ARG A 23 -0.07 6.34 -4.08
C ARG A 23 0.23 5.06 -3.31
N VAL A 24 1.00 4.14 -3.89
CA VAL A 24 1.30 2.85 -3.24
C VAL A 24 2.16 3.06 -2.00
N LEU A 25 3.27 3.80 -2.08
CA LEU A 25 4.14 4.02 -0.93
C LEU A 25 3.54 4.95 0.12
N GLY A 26 2.61 5.84 -0.28
CA GLY A 26 1.84 6.67 0.65
C GLY A 26 0.92 5.85 1.54
N VAL A 27 0.52 4.66 1.09
CA VAL A 27 -0.28 3.71 1.87
C VAL A 27 0.61 2.69 2.57
N LEU A 28 1.47 1.97 1.85
CA LEU A 28 2.24 0.83 2.37
C LEU A 28 3.49 1.20 3.18
N LYS A 29 3.87 2.49 3.20
CA LYS A 29 5.08 3.04 3.86
C LYS A 29 6.42 2.56 3.27
N VAL A 30 6.58 1.28 2.96
CA VAL A 30 7.75 0.68 2.30
C VAL A 30 7.32 -0.44 1.35
N ALA A 31 7.89 -0.52 0.16
CA ALA A 31 7.60 -1.60 -0.78
C ALA A 31 8.78 -1.87 -1.74
N THR A 32 8.74 -3.03 -2.41
CA THR A 32 9.59 -3.31 -3.57
C THR A 32 8.96 -2.75 -4.86
N ALA A 33 9.76 -2.61 -5.92
CA ALA A 33 9.24 -2.23 -7.25
C ALA A 33 8.25 -3.27 -7.80
N ASP A 34 8.36 -4.54 -7.39
CA ASP A 34 7.46 -5.63 -7.78
C ASP A 34 6.08 -5.48 -7.12
N GLN A 35 6.03 -5.16 -5.82
CA GLN A 35 4.78 -4.89 -5.12
C GLN A 35 4.06 -3.67 -5.69
N VAL A 36 4.79 -2.57 -5.95
CA VAL A 36 4.23 -1.39 -6.62
C VAL A 36 3.67 -1.76 -8.00
N GLN A 37 4.40 -2.55 -8.78
CA GLN A 37 3.93 -2.99 -10.09
C GLN A 37 2.68 -3.86 -10.04
N ARG A 38 2.64 -4.84 -9.13
CA ARG A 38 1.50 -5.74 -8.98
C ARG A 38 0.22 -4.98 -8.62
N ILE A 39 0.34 -3.91 -7.82
CA ILE A 39 -0.78 -3.05 -7.44
C ILE A 39 -1.19 -2.12 -8.60
N ALA A 40 -0.24 -1.39 -9.17
CA ALA A 40 -0.56 -0.28 -10.08
C ALA A 40 -0.68 -0.68 -11.55
N LEU A 41 0.12 -1.64 -12.02
CA LEU A 41 0.11 -2.11 -13.41
C LEU A 41 0.09 -3.64 -13.48
N PRO A 42 -0.95 -4.31 -12.93
CA PRO A 42 -1.04 -5.78 -12.85
C PRO A 42 -0.96 -6.49 -14.22
N HIS A 43 -1.38 -5.84 -15.31
CA HIS A 43 -1.27 -6.40 -16.66
C HIS A 43 0.18 -6.74 -17.08
N LEU A 44 1.18 -6.05 -16.53
CA LEU A 44 2.58 -6.37 -16.81
C LEU A 44 3.03 -7.72 -16.20
N SER A 45 2.30 -8.25 -15.22
CA SER A 45 2.55 -9.57 -14.64
C SER A 45 2.29 -10.72 -15.61
N HIS A 46 1.48 -10.47 -16.66
CA HIS A 46 1.14 -11.44 -17.69
C HIS A 46 2.04 -11.34 -18.93
N ARG A 47 2.85 -10.28 -19.03
CA ARG A 47 3.82 -10.09 -20.12
C ARG A 47 5.16 -10.74 -19.79
N HIS A 48 6.01 -10.79 -20.82
CA HIS A 48 7.41 -11.20 -20.71
C HIS A 48 7.59 -12.66 -20.29
N THR A 49 6.55 -13.49 -20.40
CA THR A 49 6.56 -14.90 -20.00
C THR A 49 7.58 -15.72 -20.78
N GLU A 50 7.92 -15.28 -21.99
CA GLU A 50 8.91 -15.86 -22.90
C GLU A 50 10.37 -15.65 -22.44
N LYS A 51 10.64 -14.75 -21.48
CA LYS A 51 12.01 -14.55 -21.00
C LYS A 51 12.49 -15.79 -20.22
N PRO A 52 13.76 -16.19 -20.39
CA PRO A 52 14.22 -17.53 -20.03
C PRO A 52 14.32 -17.79 -18.53
N THR A 53 14.34 -16.74 -17.69
CA THR A 53 14.45 -16.89 -16.22
C THR A 53 13.43 -16.04 -15.49
N PRO A 54 12.94 -16.48 -14.31
CA PRO A 54 12.05 -15.69 -13.47
C PRO A 54 12.60 -14.29 -13.16
N ALA A 55 13.92 -14.16 -12.93
CA ALA A 55 14.57 -12.89 -12.70
C ALA A 55 14.44 -11.94 -13.91
N LYS A 56 14.70 -12.43 -15.14
CA LYS A 56 14.54 -11.61 -16.36
C LYS A 56 13.08 -11.19 -16.59
N ARG A 57 12.11 -12.06 -16.27
CA ARG A 57 10.67 -11.74 -16.30
C ARG A 57 10.35 -10.60 -15.33
N LYS A 58 10.81 -10.73 -14.08
CA LYS A 58 10.64 -9.73 -13.03
C LYS A 58 11.26 -8.39 -13.40
N THR A 59 12.50 -8.37 -13.86
CA THR A 59 13.18 -7.13 -14.30
C THR A 59 12.38 -6.42 -15.39
N ALA A 60 11.85 -7.18 -16.37
CA ALA A 60 11.07 -6.59 -17.45
C ALA A 60 9.73 -5.99 -16.98
N ARG A 61 8.94 -6.74 -16.20
CA ARG A 61 7.65 -6.22 -15.70
C ARG A 61 7.80 -5.04 -14.76
N THR A 62 8.88 -4.99 -13.97
CA THR A 62 9.14 -3.92 -12.98
C THR A 62 9.92 -2.73 -13.54
N ALA A 63 10.37 -2.77 -14.79
CA ALA A 63 11.23 -1.75 -15.39
C ALA A 63 10.64 -0.32 -15.26
N THR A 64 9.35 -0.16 -15.59
CA THR A 64 8.63 1.12 -15.51
C THR A 64 8.66 1.73 -14.11
N HIS A 65 8.35 0.94 -13.08
CA HIS A 65 8.35 1.40 -11.69
C HIS A 65 9.76 1.57 -11.14
N THR A 66 10.72 0.77 -11.60
CA THR A 66 12.14 0.95 -11.26
C THR A 66 12.64 2.30 -11.78
N ALA A 67 12.29 2.65 -13.02
CA ALA A 67 12.61 3.96 -13.60
C ALA A 67 11.91 5.11 -12.85
N ALA A 68 10.62 4.95 -12.51
CA ALA A 68 9.87 5.95 -11.74
C ALA A 68 10.44 6.18 -10.34
N LEU A 69 10.84 5.11 -9.65
CA LEU A 69 11.50 5.17 -8.34
C LEU A 69 12.87 5.86 -8.42
N ALA A 70 13.65 5.57 -9.47
CA ALA A 70 14.93 6.23 -9.70
C ALA A 70 14.76 7.74 -9.95
N ASP A 71 13.78 8.11 -10.77
CA ASP A 71 13.41 9.49 -11.10
C ASP A 71 12.94 10.26 -9.86
N LEU A 72 11.99 9.70 -9.10
CA LEU A 72 11.52 10.28 -7.82
C LEU A 72 12.64 10.45 -6.78
N ARG A 73 13.62 9.55 -6.78
CA ARG A 73 14.80 9.66 -5.93
C ARG A 73 15.68 10.84 -6.33
N THR A 74 15.85 11.13 -7.63
CA THR A 74 16.58 12.35 -8.07
C THR A 74 15.91 13.62 -7.55
N HIS A 75 14.58 13.61 -7.43
CA HIS A 75 13.78 14.69 -6.85
C HIS A 75 13.65 14.66 -5.32
N ARG A 76 14.36 13.73 -4.64
CA ARG A 76 14.38 13.54 -3.19
C ARG A 76 13.01 13.20 -2.59
N LEU A 77 12.12 12.59 -3.37
CA LEU A 77 10.79 12.14 -2.93
C LEU A 77 10.80 10.69 -2.42
N VAL A 78 11.69 9.87 -2.96
CA VAL A 78 11.88 8.47 -2.58
C VAL A 78 13.31 8.25 -2.09
N THR A 79 13.49 7.35 -1.13
CA THR A 79 14.81 6.86 -0.71
C THR A 79 14.84 5.34 -0.58
N THR A 80 16.04 4.77 -0.46
CA THR A 80 16.26 3.34 -0.26
C THR A 80 16.14 3.00 1.22
N GLY A 81 15.32 2.01 1.56
CA GLY A 81 15.09 1.55 2.93
C GLY A 81 15.93 0.35 3.36
N GLY A 82 16.87 -0.11 2.53
CA GLY A 82 17.58 -1.39 2.67
C GLY A 82 17.13 -2.39 1.62
N SER A 83 17.18 -3.68 1.94
CA SER A 83 16.72 -4.76 1.06
C SER A 83 15.96 -5.83 1.83
N THR A 84 15.15 -6.61 1.13
CA THR A 84 14.59 -7.86 1.67
C THR A 84 15.70 -8.88 1.91
N THR A 85 15.37 -9.97 2.61
CA THR A 85 16.26 -11.15 2.76
C THR A 85 16.66 -11.78 1.42
N THR A 86 15.80 -11.64 0.40
CA THR A 86 16.05 -12.09 -0.97
C THR A 86 16.83 -11.06 -1.82
N GLY A 87 17.30 -9.97 -1.22
CA GLY A 87 18.12 -8.95 -1.87
C GLY A 87 17.34 -7.91 -2.67
N GLU A 88 16.01 -7.86 -2.55
CA GLU A 88 15.19 -6.88 -3.26
C GLU A 88 15.25 -5.52 -2.60
N ALA A 89 15.53 -4.49 -3.38
CA ALA A 89 15.71 -3.16 -2.83
C ALA A 89 14.37 -2.56 -2.35
N LEU A 90 14.32 -2.17 -1.08
CA LEU A 90 13.16 -1.55 -0.45
C LEU A 90 13.16 -0.04 -0.70
N ARG A 91 11.98 0.52 -0.91
CA ARG A 91 11.79 1.95 -1.20
C ARG A 91 10.72 2.53 -0.28
N HIS A 92 10.97 3.73 0.23
CA HIS A 92 10.00 4.48 1.03
C HIS A 92 10.04 5.96 0.66
N LEU A 93 8.98 6.68 1.03
CA LEU A 93 8.87 8.12 0.78
C LEU A 93 9.66 8.91 1.82
N THR A 94 10.27 10.01 1.38
CA THR A 94 10.73 11.07 2.28
C THR A 94 9.54 11.88 2.77
N LEU A 95 9.73 12.81 3.71
CA LEU A 95 8.65 13.71 4.13
C LEU A 95 8.03 14.46 2.93
N LYS A 96 8.87 15.00 2.04
CA LYS A 96 8.42 15.64 0.80
C LYS A 96 7.69 14.67 -0.13
N GLY A 97 8.13 13.40 -0.16
CA GLY A 97 7.43 12.34 -0.87
C GLY A 97 6.04 12.05 -0.31
N LEU A 98 5.90 12.06 1.03
CA LEU A 98 4.62 11.88 1.70
C LEU A 98 3.66 13.05 1.46
N GLU A 99 4.16 14.29 1.42
CA GLU A 99 3.36 15.47 1.02
C GLU A 99 2.84 15.35 -0.42
N ALA A 100 3.68 14.84 -1.34
CA ALA A 100 3.27 14.57 -2.71
C ALA A 100 2.24 13.43 -2.76
N ALA A 101 2.44 12.35 -2.00
CA ALA A 101 1.49 11.24 -1.93
C ALA A 101 0.14 11.65 -1.32
N ALA A 102 0.15 12.51 -0.29
CA ALA A 102 -1.05 13.08 0.31
C ALA A 102 -1.92 13.82 -0.72
N THR A 103 -1.27 14.54 -1.65
CA THR A 103 -1.96 15.18 -2.77
C THR A 103 -2.56 14.15 -3.73
N GLU A 104 -1.78 13.12 -4.11
CA GLU A 104 -2.22 12.06 -5.03
C GLU A 104 -3.34 11.17 -4.47
N LEU A 105 -3.39 11.00 -3.15
CA LEU A 105 -4.40 10.21 -2.44
C LEU A 105 -5.56 11.07 -1.93
N GLN A 106 -5.45 12.40 -1.97
CA GLN A 106 -6.42 13.36 -1.44
C GLN A 106 -6.73 13.14 0.06
N ARG A 107 -5.69 12.94 0.88
CA ARG A 107 -5.82 12.73 2.33
C ARG A 107 -4.74 13.50 3.09
N PRO A 108 -4.99 13.87 4.36
CA PRO A 108 -4.03 14.63 5.13
C PRO A 108 -2.75 13.82 5.40
N LEU A 109 -1.62 14.53 5.57
CA LEU A 109 -0.32 13.92 5.85
C LEU A 109 -0.34 13.03 7.12
N SER A 110 -1.17 13.38 8.11
CA SER A 110 -1.38 12.62 9.35
C SER A 110 -2.08 11.26 9.16
N GLU A 111 -2.53 10.96 7.94
CA GLU A 111 -3.16 9.70 7.53
C GLU A 111 -2.33 8.93 6.51
N MET A 112 -1.14 9.43 6.16
CA MET A 112 -0.19 8.71 5.31
C MET A 112 0.59 7.69 6.12
N GLY A 113 1.15 6.69 5.44
CA GLY A 113 2.18 5.83 6.01
C GLY A 113 3.36 6.66 6.52
N ALA A 114 3.83 6.39 7.75
CA ALA A 114 4.97 7.10 8.32
C ALA A 114 6.27 6.86 7.54
N THR A 115 7.34 7.62 7.79
CA THR A 115 8.64 7.35 7.14
C THR A 115 9.25 6.03 7.63
N ALA A 116 9.54 5.08 6.73
CA ALA A 116 10.11 3.77 7.05
C ALA A 116 11.64 3.75 7.27
N ARG A 117 12.18 4.68 8.06
CA ARG A 117 13.63 4.71 8.31
C ARG A 117 14.07 3.40 8.99
N GLY A 118 15.07 2.73 8.42
CA GLY A 118 15.64 1.50 8.99
C GLY A 118 14.84 0.22 8.73
N ALA A 119 13.71 0.27 8.00
CA ALA A 119 12.84 -0.90 7.79
C ALA A 119 13.57 -2.13 7.21
N GLY A 120 14.58 -1.93 6.36
CA GLY A 120 15.35 -3.01 5.75
C GLY A 120 16.59 -3.48 6.53
N ALA A 121 16.85 -2.97 7.74
CA ALA A 121 18.02 -3.41 8.52
C ALA A 121 17.97 -4.91 8.86
N ALA A 122 16.76 -5.48 8.98
CA ALA A 122 16.51 -6.90 9.24
C ALA A 122 15.67 -7.57 8.13
N GLY A 123 15.73 -7.07 6.89
CA GLY A 123 15.03 -7.68 5.76
C GLY A 123 13.53 -7.38 5.64
N ALA A 124 12.96 -6.59 6.56
CA ALA A 124 11.57 -6.11 6.54
C ALA A 124 10.49 -7.22 6.40
N SER A 125 10.69 -8.39 7.01
CA SER A 125 9.77 -9.53 6.88
C SER A 125 8.31 -9.16 7.18
N HIS A 126 8.06 -8.49 8.31
CA HIS A 126 6.72 -8.09 8.72
C HIS A 126 6.05 -7.08 7.78
N PRO A 127 6.67 -5.92 7.45
CA PRO A 127 6.11 -5.03 6.42
C PRO A 127 5.84 -5.71 5.07
N MET A 128 6.67 -6.68 4.66
CA MET A 128 6.41 -7.41 3.41
C MET A 128 5.19 -8.32 3.52
N ALA A 129 4.97 -8.99 4.66
CA ALA A 129 3.76 -9.79 4.90
C ALA A 129 2.50 -8.92 4.92
N VAL A 130 2.57 -7.73 5.54
CA VAL A 130 1.50 -6.72 5.50
C VAL A 130 1.18 -6.32 4.06
N ASN A 131 2.19 -6.00 3.26
CA ASN A 131 2.02 -5.64 1.86
C ASN A 131 1.39 -6.76 1.01
N GLU A 132 1.80 -8.02 1.21
CA GLU A 132 1.21 -9.15 0.51
C GLU A 132 -0.24 -9.39 0.94
N THR A 133 -0.58 -9.14 2.21
CA THR A 133 -1.97 -9.18 2.70
C THR A 133 -2.82 -8.11 2.01
N VAL A 134 -2.33 -6.88 1.86
CA VAL A 134 -3.01 -5.83 1.08
C VAL A 134 -3.20 -6.26 -0.37
N ILE A 135 -2.17 -6.80 -1.03
CA ILE A 135 -2.29 -7.28 -2.42
C ILE A 135 -3.32 -8.42 -2.54
N ALA A 136 -3.35 -9.33 -1.56
CA ALA A 136 -4.29 -10.45 -1.54
C ALA A 136 -5.75 -10.00 -1.38
N LEU A 137 -6.00 -8.98 -0.55
CA LEU A 137 -7.33 -8.37 -0.39
C LEU A 137 -7.72 -7.52 -1.60
N LEU A 138 -6.79 -6.74 -2.15
CA LEU A 138 -7.02 -5.85 -3.29
C LEU A 138 -7.25 -6.59 -4.61
N ARG A 139 -6.63 -7.77 -4.78
CA ARG A 139 -6.64 -8.58 -6.02
C ARG A 139 -6.57 -7.74 -7.30
N PRO A 140 -5.48 -6.98 -7.53
CA PRO A 140 -5.39 -6.05 -8.65
C PRO A 140 -5.69 -6.71 -9.99
N LYS A 141 -6.67 -6.16 -10.73
CA LYS A 141 -7.12 -6.72 -12.01
C LYS A 141 -6.31 -6.16 -13.17
N PRO A 142 -5.84 -6.99 -14.11
CA PRO A 142 -5.13 -6.51 -15.29
C PRO A 142 -6.06 -5.68 -16.19
N ASP A 143 -5.52 -4.63 -16.80
CA ASP A 143 -6.21 -3.84 -17.82
C ASP A 143 -6.10 -4.57 -19.16
N LEU A 144 -7.21 -5.17 -19.60
CA LEU A 144 -7.27 -5.96 -20.83
C LEU A 144 -7.10 -5.11 -22.10
N ALA A 145 -7.46 -3.83 -22.08
CA ALA A 145 -7.28 -2.94 -23.22
C ALA A 145 -5.79 -2.76 -23.53
N LYS A 146 -4.96 -2.72 -22.47
CA LYS A 146 -3.49 -2.69 -22.62
C LYS A 146 -2.91 -3.99 -23.16
N LEU A 147 -3.66 -5.09 -23.12
CA LEU A 147 -3.24 -6.42 -23.59
C LEU A 147 -3.86 -6.82 -24.94
N ALA A 148 -4.62 -5.94 -25.59
CA ALA A 148 -5.39 -6.28 -26.80
C ALA A 148 -4.51 -6.90 -27.92
N THR A 149 -3.29 -6.39 -28.09
CA THR A 149 -2.34 -6.85 -29.11
C THR A 149 -1.38 -7.94 -28.61
N ASP A 150 -1.44 -8.33 -27.34
CA ASP A 150 -0.58 -9.39 -26.79
C ASP A 150 -1.02 -10.79 -27.27
N PRO A 151 -0.13 -11.81 -27.21
CA PRO A 151 -0.45 -13.16 -27.64
C PRO A 151 -1.71 -13.74 -26.99
N PRO A 152 -2.47 -14.64 -27.67
CA PRO A 152 -3.70 -15.22 -27.13
C PRO A 152 -3.54 -15.85 -25.75
N ALA A 153 -2.42 -16.54 -25.48
CA ALA A 153 -2.14 -17.14 -24.18
C ALA A 153 -1.99 -16.10 -23.06
N VAL A 154 -1.37 -14.95 -23.34
CA VAL A 154 -1.24 -13.83 -22.39
C VAL A 154 -2.60 -13.23 -22.08
N ARG A 155 -3.42 -13.01 -23.13
CA ARG A 155 -4.79 -12.49 -22.96
C ARG A 155 -5.67 -13.46 -22.19
N ALA A 156 -5.60 -14.75 -22.47
CA ALA A 156 -6.37 -15.78 -21.76
C ALA A 156 -5.98 -15.84 -20.28
N ALA A 157 -4.68 -15.77 -19.96
CA ALA A 157 -4.21 -15.75 -18.57
C ALA A 157 -4.66 -14.49 -17.82
N ALA A 158 -4.67 -13.32 -18.47
CA ALA A 158 -5.17 -12.09 -17.89
C ALA A 158 -6.70 -12.10 -17.72
N GLN A 159 -7.43 -12.64 -18.70
CA GLN A 159 -8.88 -12.80 -18.66
C GLN A 159 -9.31 -13.67 -17.47
N ALA A 160 -8.61 -14.79 -17.23
CA ALA A 160 -8.88 -15.64 -16.07
C ALA A 160 -8.76 -14.89 -14.72
N VAL A 161 -7.83 -13.93 -14.63
CA VAL A 161 -7.72 -13.07 -13.44
C VAL A 161 -8.87 -12.08 -13.37
N VAL A 162 -9.33 -11.53 -14.50
CA VAL A 162 -10.50 -10.63 -14.56
C VAL A 162 -11.76 -11.37 -14.11
N ASP A 163 -11.99 -12.57 -14.63
CA ASP A 163 -13.19 -13.38 -14.39
C ASP A 163 -13.29 -13.93 -12.96
N ALA A 164 -12.15 -14.06 -12.25
CA ALA A 164 -12.14 -14.43 -10.84
C ALA A 164 -12.88 -13.39 -9.96
N PRO A 165 -13.32 -13.72 -8.74
CA PRO A 165 -13.92 -12.73 -7.84
C PRO A 165 -13.01 -11.51 -7.63
N GLY A 166 -13.62 -10.33 -7.57
CA GLY A 166 -12.94 -9.07 -7.28
C GLY A 166 -12.24 -9.09 -5.92
N GLY A 167 -11.28 -8.18 -5.76
CA GLY A 167 -10.80 -7.81 -4.43
C GLY A 167 -11.68 -6.73 -3.82
N VAL A 168 -11.26 -6.22 -2.66
CA VAL A 168 -11.99 -5.20 -1.91
C VAL A 168 -11.23 -3.88 -1.96
N GLY A 169 -11.94 -2.79 -2.26
CA GLY A 169 -11.40 -1.44 -2.25
C GLY A 169 -10.44 -1.12 -3.40
N SER A 170 -9.90 0.09 -3.34
CA SER A 170 -8.73 0.51 -4.12
C SER A 170 -7.52 0.60 -3.19
N ILE A 171 -6.30 0.84 -3.70
CA ILE A 171 -5.15 1.11 -2.81
C ILE A 171 -5.44 2.26 -1.82
N GLY A 172 -6.20 3.27 -2.26
CA GLY A 172 -6.65 4.35 -1.39
C GLY A 172 -7.61 3.89 -0.29
N SER A 173 -8.26 2.74 -0.39
CA SER A 173 -9.14 2.23 0.69
C SER A 173 -8.38 1.66 1.88
N TYR A 174 -7.04 1.57 1.82
CA TYR A 174 -6.20 0.98 2.85
C TYR A 174 -5.38 2.02 3.60
N TRP A 175 -5.09 1.73 4.86
CA TRP A 175 -4.09 2.39 5.70
C TRP A 175 -3.25 1.31 6.36
N THR A 176 -1.95 1.54 6.57
CA THR A 176 -1.09 0.61 7.30
C THR A 176 -0.52 1.23 8.55
N GLU A 177 -0.23 0.41 9.56
CA GLU A 177 0.41 0.81 10.83
C GLU A 177 -0.36 1.91 11.60
N VAL A 178 -1.69 1.80 11.69
CA VAL A 178 -2.55 2.83 12.26
C VAL A 178 -2.60 2.73 13.78
N PRO A 179 -2.11 3.73 14.55
CA PRO A 179 -2.26 3.73 15.99
C PRO A 179 -3.74 3.83 16.37
N LEU A 180 -4.17 3.01 17.33
CA LEU A 180 -5.55 2.93 17.83
C LEU A 180 -5.62 3.50 19.25
N PRO A 181 -5.87 4.82 19.41
CA PRO A 181 -5.64 5.48 20.68
C PRO A 181 -6.75 5.12 21.67
N VAL A 182 -6.39 4.61 22.84
CA VAL A 182 -7.32 4.42 23.98
C VAL A 182 -7.36 5.63 24.92
N ALA A 183 -6.36 6.50 24.81
CA ALA A 183 -6.27 7.83 25.42
C ALA A 183 -5.60 8.80 24.42
N GLY A 184 -5.59 10.11 24.71
CA GLY A 184 -4.99 11.12 23.82
C GLY A 184 -5.76 11.35 22.51
N SER A 185 -5.10 11.73 21.43
CA SER A 185 -5.71 11.96 20.11
C SER A 185 -5.12 11.05 19.04
N TRP A 186 -5.61 11.14 17.80
CA TRP A 186 -5.00 10.46 16.65
C TRP A 186 -3.56 10.91 16.37
N SER A 187 -3.27 12.20 16.55
CA SER A 187 -1.94 12.78 16.33
C SER A 187 -0.99 12.59 17.51
N THR A 188 -1.53 12.37 18.70
CA THR A 188 -0.77 12.20 19.95
C THR A 188 -1.43 11.09 20.76
N PRO A 189 -1.27 9.83 20.32
CA PRO A 189 -1.89 8.70 21.00
C PRO A 189 -1.29 8.53 22.40
N GLY A 190 -2.16 8.35 23.39
CA GLY A 190 -1.76 7.93 24.73
C GLY A 190 -1.22 6.50 24.73
N ARG A 191 -0.50 6.12 25.78
CA ARG A 191 0.02 4.75 25.96
C ARG A 191 -1.12 3.74 26.11
N GLY A 192 -0.83 2.47 25.78
CA GLY A 192 -1.73 1.33 26.01
C GLY A 192 -2.72 1.02 24.88
N GLY A 193 -2.67 1.75 23.77
CA GLY A 193 -3.42 1.41 22.55
C GLY A 193 -2.74 0.31 21.72
N ALA A 194 -3.50 -0.31 20.82
CA ALA A 194 -2.95 -1.14 19.76
C ALA A 194 -2.43 -0.28 18.60
N GLN A 195 -1.70 -0.89 17.68
CA GLN A 195 -1.39 -0.33 16.38
C GLN A 195 -1.81 -1.35 15.33
N ALA A 196 -2.81 -1.03 14.53
CA ALA A 196 -3.32 -1.93 13.51
C ALA A 196 -2.34 -2.02 12.34
N ASP A 197 -2.02 -3.24 11.92
CA ASP A 197 -1.19 -3.43 10.72
C ASP A 197 -1.89 -2.89 9.47
N ILE A 198 -3.19 -3.17 9.32
CA ILE A 198 -4.01 -2.68 8.21
C ILE A 198 -5.38 -2.21 8.72
N VAL A 199 -5.84 -1.09 8.18
CA VAL A 199 -7.25 -0.67 8.25
C VAL A 199 -7.78 -0.56 6.82
N LEU A 200 -8.98 -1.07 6.58
CA LEU A 200 -9.67 -1.04 5.29
C LEU A 200 -11.04 -0.40 5.48
N ASN A 201 -11.32 0.67 4.73
CA ASN A 201 -12.63 1.31 4.61
C ASN A 201 -13.00 1.33 3.13
N ALA A 202 -13.92 0.45 2.75
CA ALA A 202 -14.39 0.23 1.39
C ALA A 202 -15.91 -0.04 1.41
N PRO A 203 -16.73 0.91 1.89
CA PRO A 203 -18.17 0.73 2.00
C PRO A 203 -18.83 0.42 0.65
N GLN A 204 -18.27 0.93 -0.45
CA GLN A 204 -18.73 0.63 -1.81
C GLN A 204 -18.65 -0.86 -2.18
N ASP A 205 -17.81 -1.62 -1.48
CA ASP A 205 -17.62 -3.07 -1.68
C ASP A 205 -18.22 -3.89 -0.53
N GLY A 206 -19.11 -3.28 0.28
CA GLY A 206 -19.76 -3.93 1.41
C GLY A 206 -18.88 -4.10 2.65
N VAL A 207 -17.69 -3.48 2.68
CA VAL A 207 -16.76 -3.51 3.82
C VAL A 207 -16.67 -2.12 4.44
N PRO A 208 -17.59 -1.74 5.35
CA PRO A 208 -17.62 -0.40 5.91
C PRO A 208 -16.35 -0.08 6.70
N LEU A 209 -15.86 -1.01 7.52
CA LEU A 209 -14.59 -0.86 8.23
C LEU A 209 -14.08 -2.22 8.68
N LEU A 210 -12.83 -2.52 8.36
CA LEU A 210 -12.13 -3.74 8.74
C LEU A 210 -10.74 -3.39 9.27
N PHE A 211 -10.34 -4.01 10.38
CA PHE A 211 -8.98 -3.93 10.91
C PHE A 211 -8.36 -5.31 10.83
N VAL A 212 -7.10 -5.38 10.43
CA VAL A 212 -6.38 -6.63 10.21
C VAL A 212 -5.02 -6.55 10.91
N GLU A 213 -4.70 -7.61 11.64
CA GLU A 213 -3.37 -7.91 12.19
C GLU A 213 -2.74 -9.01 11.32
N VAL A 214 -1.45 -8.89 11.04
CA VAL A 214 -0.71 -9.85 10.23
C VAL A 214 0.35 -10.51 11.09
N ASP A 215 0.09 -11.72 11.56
CA ASP A 215 1.11 -12.48 12.28
C ASP A 215 1.98 -13.29 11.30
N ASN A 216 3.29 -13.32 11.57
CA ASN A 216 4.25 -14.18 10.87
C ASN A 216 4.49 -15.50 11.62
N CYS A 217 3.49 -15.98 12.38
CA CYS A 217 3.57 -17.12 13.29
C CYS A 217 4.60 -16.96 14.41
N HIS A 218 4.77 -15.75 14.94
CA HIS A 218 5.67 -15.48 16.05
C HIS A 218 4.94 -15.09 17.34
N GLU A 219 3.63 -14.83 17.27
CA GLU A 219 2.84 -14.40 18.41
C GLU A 219 2.29 -15.57 19.22
N THR A 220 2.36 -15.46 20.55
CA THR A 220 1.74 -16.43 21.46
C THR A 220 0.23 -16.19 21.56
N ALA A 221 -0.50 -17.18 22.08
CA ALA A 221 -1.94 -17.05 22.33
C ALA A 221 -2.25 -15.90 23.31
N GLU A 222 -1.38 -15.68 24.30
CA GLU A 222 -1.50 -14.58 25.26
C GLU A 222 -1.30 -13.21 24.61
N GLU A 223 -0.33 -13.09 23.70
CA GLU A 223 -0.09 -11.85 22.94
C GLU A 223 -1.28 -11.53 22.03
N LEU A 224 -1.83 -12.54 21.36
CA LEU A 224 -3.06 -12.40 20.55
C LEU A 224 -4.26 -11.98 21.42
N ALA A 225 -4.44 -12.57 22.60
CA ALA A 225 -5.51 -12.21 23.51
C ALA A 225 -5.40 -10.75 24.00
N ASP A 226 -4.20 -10.31 24.39
CA ASP A 226 -3.95 -8.92 24.79
C ASP A 226 -4.19 -7.93 23.64
N LYS A 227 -3.81 -8.30 22.39
CA LYS A 227 -4.17 -7.53 21.20
C LYS A 227 -5.69 -7.39 21.07
N LEU A 228 -6.44 -8.48 21.13
CA LEU A 228 -7.91 -8.44 21.05
C LEU A 228 -8.52 -7.53 22.13
N GLU A 229 -7.98 -7.56 23.35
CA GLU A 229 -8.42 -6.65 24.42
C GLU A 229 -8.12 -5.18 24.11
N LYS A 230 -6.91 -4.87 23.59
CA LYS A 230 -6.55 -3.51 23.14
C LYS A 230 -7.50 -3.00 22.06
N TYR A 231 -7.85 -3.84 21.08
CA TYR A 231 -8.83 -3.51 20.05
C TYR A 231 -10.22 -3.26 20.65
N ALA A 232 -10.69 -4.15 21.55
CA ALA A 232 -11.98 -3.98 22.21
C ALA A 232 -12.05 -2.66 23.00
N ARG A 233 -10.97 -2.29 23.71
CA ARG A 233 -10.87 -0.99 24.39
C ARG A 233 -10.95 0.19 23.43
N PHE A 234 -10.26 0.12 22.29
CA PHE A 234 -10.33 1.14 21.26
C PHE A 234 -11.76 1.29 20.69
N PHE A 235 -12.43 0.20 20.33
CA PHE A 235 -13.80 0.27 19.78
C PHE A 235 -14.84 0.78 20.77
N ARG A 236 -14.65 0.51 22.07
CA ARG A 236 -15.51 1.05 23.13
C ARG A 236 -15.25 2.52 23.41
N ARG A 237 -14.09 3.05 23.02
CA ARG A 237 -13.71 4.43 23.31
C ARG A 237 -14.69 5.43 22.68
N GLN A 238 -15.24 6.28 23.54
CA GLN A 238 -16.06 7.42 23.14
C GLN A 238 -15.27 8.72 23.21
N VAL A 239 -15.61 9.66 22.35
CA VAL A 239 -15.17 11.06 22.36
C VAL A 239 -16.37 11.97 22.15
N LYS A 240 -16.25 13.25 22.48
CA LYS A 240 -17.29 14.23 22.16
C LYS A 240 -17.12 14.75 20.74
N ASP A 241 -18.21 14.88 20.00
CA ASP A 241 -18.24 15.61 18.73
C ASP A 241 -18.26 17.13 18.94
N THR A 242 -18.38 17.89 17.85
CA THR A 242 -18.43 19.37 17.88
C THR A 242 -19.69 19.92 18.57
N GLU A 243 -20.73 19.10 18.70
CA GLU A 243 -21.98 19.42 19.42
C GLU A 243 -21.95 18.91 20.87
N GLY A 244 -20.85 18.30 21.30
CA GLY A 244 -20.68 17.74 22.64
C GLY A 244 -21.31 16.35 22.83
N LYS A 245 -21.86 15.73 21.80
CA LYS A 245 -22.47 14.38 21.87
C LYS A 245 -21.39 13.31 21.84
N ALA A 246 -21.62 12.24 22.59
CA ALA A 246 -20.71 11.09 22.59
C ALA A 246 -20.81 10.34 21.26
N GLN A 247 -19.65 10.06 20.66
CA GLN A 247 -19.51 9.19 19.50
C GLN A 247 -18.29 8.28 19.64
N PRO A 248 -18.29 7.09 19.02
CA PRO A 248 -17.11 6.24 18.98
C PRO A 248 -15.92 6.94 18.33
N MET A 249 -14.72 6.81 18.90
CA MET A 249 -13.52 7.49 18.38
C MET A 249 -13.22 7.14 16.92
N TRP A 250 -13.44 5.89 16.51
CA TRP A 250 -13.20 5.46 15.13
C TRP A 250 -14.06 6.23 14.11
N ARG A 251 -15.25 6.71 14.50
CA ARG A 251 -16.13 7.51 13.62
C ARG A 251 -15.61 8.90 13.31
N THR A 252 -14.63 9.40 14.08
CA THR A 252 -14.02 10.69 13.76
C THR A 252 -13.06 10.62 12.58
N ARG A 253 -12.76 9.41 12.08
CA ARG A 253 -11.85 9.19 10.95
C ARG A 253 -12.50 8.41 9.82
N TRP A 254 -13.35 7.43 10.12
CA TRP A 254 -14.03 6.61 9.11
C TRP A 254 -15.53 6.65 9.33
N THR A 255 -16.28 6.99 8.28
CA THR A 255 -17.74 7.10 8.27
C THR A 255 -18.32 6.34 7.09
#